data_AF-A0A1X3JKD7-F1
#
_entry.id   AF-A0A1X3JKD7-F1
#
_cell.length_a   1.000
_cell.length_b   1.000
_cell.length_c   1.000
_cell.angle_alpha   90.00
_cell.angle_beta   90.00
_cell.angle_gamma   90.00
#
_symmetry.space_group_name_H-M   'P 1'
#
loop_
_entity.id
_entity.type
_entity.pdbx_description
1 polymer ?
#
loop_
_entity_poly.entity_id
_entity_poly.type
_entity_poly.pdbx_seq_one_letter_code
_entity_poly.pdbx_strand_id
1 'polypeptide(L)'
;MRDCHSSNDKDVIAIDGKTLRHSYDKSRRRGAIHVISAFSTMHSLVIGQIKTDKKSNEITAIPELLNMLDIKGKIITTDAMGCQKDIAEKIQKQGGDYLFAVKGNQGRLNK
;
A
#
# COMPACT_ATOMS: atom_id res chain seq x y z
N MET A 1 9.51 35.38 -19.93
CA MET A 1 8.59 34.23 -19.81
C MET A 1 8.64 33.73 -18.38
N ARG A 2 7.49 33.56 -17.71
CA ARG A 2 7.42 32.84 -16.43
C ARG A 2 7.30 31.35 -16.76
N ASP A 3 8.38 30.61 -16.64
CA ASP A 3 8.28 29.16 -16.48
C ASP A 3 7.99 28.88 -15.01
N CYS A 4 6.73 29.09 -14.62
CA CYS A 4 6.20 28.68 -13.34
C CYS A 4 5.69 27.24 -13.45
N HIS A 5 6.61 26.28 -13.60
CA HIS A 5 6.35 24.92 -13.14
C HIS A 5 6.65 24.90 -11.63
N SER A 6 5.65 25.23 -10.81
CA SER A 6 5.63 24.72 -9.45
C SER A 6 5.35 23.23 -9.57
N SER A 7 6.38 22.39 -9.59
CA SER A 7 6.18 20.95 -9.51
C SER A 7 5.56 20.67 -8.14
N ASN A 8 4.22 20.59 -8.11
CA ASN A 8 3.48 19.92 -7.05
C ASN A 8 3.80 18.43 -7.19
N ASP A 9 5.04 18.03 -6.92
CA ASP A 9 5.49 16.64 -6.99
C ASP A 9 4.75 15.85 -5.92
N LYS A 10 3.60 15.32 -6.32
CA LYS A 10 2.82 14.40 -5.52
C LYS A 10 3.56 13.07 -5.51
N ASP A 11 4.17 12.73 -4.39
CA ASP A 11 4.78 11.42 -4.22
C ASP A 11 3.75 10.30 -4.47
N VAL A 12 4.20 9.22 -5.10
CA VAL A 12 3.44 8.00 -5.27
C VAL A 12 3.97 6.99 -4.27
N ILE A 13 3.12 6.58 -3.33
CA ILE A 13 3.44 5.59 -2.30
C ILE A 13 2.81 4.26 -2.68
N ALA A 14 3.65 3.28 -2.97
CA ALA A 14 3.23 1.92 -3.24
C ALA A 14 3.14 1.09 -1.96
N ILE A 15 1.96 0.57 -1.65
CA ILE A 15 1.74 -0.34 -0.53
C ILE A 15 1.57 -1.76 -1.08
N ASP A 16 2.46 -2.65 -0.66
CA ASP A 16 2.56 -4.01 -1.18
C ASP A 16 2.98 -5.00 -0.10
N GLY A 17 2.44 -6.23 -0.19
CA GLY A 17 2.72 -7.36 0.68
C GLY A 17 3.87 -8.23 0.18
N LYS A 18 4.91 -8.40 1.00
CA LYS A 18 6.10 -9.20 0.70
C LYS A 18 6.24 -10.34 1.71
N THR A 19 6.62 -11.50 1.21
CA THR A 19 7.03 -12.65 2.05
C THR A 19 8.55 -12.73 2.05
N LEU A 20 9.17 -12.63 3.22
CA LEU A 20 10.63 -12.66 3.31
C LEU A 20 11.15 -14.07 3.02
N ARG A 21 12.01 -14.18 2.01
CA ARG A 21 12.60 -15.47 1.61
C ARG A 21 13.44 -16.03 2.75
N HIS A 22 13.28 -17.34 3.02
CA HIS A 22 14.03 -18.07 4.04
C HIS A 22 13.83 -17.58 5.49
N SER A 23 12.76 -16.82 5.77
CA SER A 23 12.41 -16.35 7.11
C SER A 23 11.60 -17.35 7.95
N TYR A 24 11.29 -18.52 7.39
CA TYR A 24 10.54 -19.58 8.08
C TYR A 24 11.47 -20.37 9.02
N ASP A 25 10.92 -20.89 10.11
CA ASP A 25 11.66 -21.73 11.06
C ASP A 25 10.85 -23.01 11.33
N LYS A 26 11.25 -24.10 10.66
CA LYS A 26 10.60 -25.41 10.81
C LYS A 26 10.79 -25.99 12.21
N SER A 27 11.96 -25.77 12.83
CA SER A 27 12.29 -26.32 14.15
C SER A 27 11.34 -25.79 15.23
N ARG A 28 10.98 -24.50 15.12
CA ARG A 28 10.04 -23.81 16.02
C ARG A 28 8.62 -23.74 15.48
N ARG A 29 8.31 -24.45 14.39
CA ARG A 29 6.99 -24.44 13.71
C ARG A 29 6.47 -23.03 13.38
N ARG A 30 7.36 -22.12 12.98
CA ARG A 30 7.01 -20.75 12.57
C ARG A 30 6.98 -20.65 11.05
N GLY A 31 5.88 -20.11 10.53
CA GLY A 31 5.74 -19.77 9.11
C GLY A 31 6.70 -18.66 8.68
N ALA A 32 6.76 -18.40 7.37
CA ALA A 32 7.52 -17.28 6.84
C ALA A 32 6.94 -15.93 7.33
N ILE A 33 7.80 -14.94 7.45
CA ILE A 33 7.41 -13.58 7.83
C ILE A 33 6.76 -12.92 6.60
N HIS A 34 5.53 -12.47 6.79
CA HIS A 34 4.81 -11.62 5.87
C HIS A 34 4.88 -10.17 6.36
N VAL A 35 5.15 -9.23 5.45
CA VAL A 35 5.29 -7.81 5.76
C VAL A 35 4.57 -7.02 4.69
N ILE A 36 3.85 -5.97 5.07
CA ILE A 36 3.40 -4.94 4.15
C ILE A 36 4.33 -3.76 4.26
N SER A 37 4.79 -3.26 3.13
CA SER A 37 5.70 -2.11 3.02
C SER A 37 5.04 -0.97 2.26
N ALA A 38 5.20 0.25 2.74
CA ALA A 38 4.93 1.48 2.00
C ALA A 38 6.24 2.00 1.40
N PHE A 39 6.33 2.04 0.08
CA PHE A 39 7.49 2.48 -0.68
C PHE A 39 7.20 3.80 -1.37
N SER A 40 7.96 4.84 -1.02
CA SER A 40 7.95 6.13 -1.73
C SER A 40 8.75 6.01 -3.01
N THR A 41 8.08 6.25 -4.14
CA THR A 41 8.74 6.24 -5.45
C THR A 41 9.62 7.46 -5.64
N MET A 42 9.20 8.62 -5.11
CA MET A 42 9.98 9.87 -5.19
C MET A 42 11.30 9.77 -4.43
N HIS A 43 11.30 9.11 -3.26
CA HIS A 43 12.49 8.99 -2.41
C HIS A 43 13.22 7.65 -2.57
N SER A 44 12.69 6.72 -3.37
CA SER A 44 13.23 5.36 -3.51
C SER A 44 13.45 4.65 -2.17
N LEU A 45 12.53 4.86 -1.22
CA LEU A 45 12.68 4.42 0.17
C LEU A 45 11.41 3.73 0.69
N VAL A 46 11.60 2.69 1.51
CA VAL A 46 10.51 2.14 2.33
C VAL A 46 10.31 3.04 3.56
N ILE A 47 9.21 3.77 3.58
CA ILE A 47 8.89 4.78 4.61
C ILE A 47 8.07 4.22 5.77
N GLY A 48 7.52 3.02 5.62
CA GLY A 48 6.79 2.33 6.68
C GLY A 48 6.60 0.85 6.35
N GLN A 49 6.52 0.01 7.39
CA GLN A 49 6.25 -1.41 7.22
C GLN A 49 5.58 -2.02 8.45
N ILE A 50 4.69 -2.99 8.24
CA ILE A 50 4.01 -3.75 9.29
C ILE A 50 4.12 -5.24 9.01
N LYS A 51 4.51 -6.02 10.02
CA LYS A 51 4.48 -7.48 9.95
C LYS A 51 3.04 -7.98 10.06
N THR A 52 2.66 -8.91 9.20
CA THR A 52 1.36 -9.61 9.26
C THR A 52 1.56 -11.10 9.57
N ASP A 53 0.55 -11.73 10.18
CA ASP A 53 0.61 -13.15 10.52
C ASP A 53 0.43 -14.06 9.29
N LYS A 54 -0.37 -13.60 8.32
CA LYS A 54 -0.69 -14.31 7.08
C LYS A 54 -0.91 -13.31 5.95
N LYS A 55 -0.73 -13.77 4.71
CA LYS A 55 -1.01 -12.98 3.49
C LYS A 55 -2.44 -12.41 3.45
N SER A 56 -3.43 -13.14 3.94
CA SER A 56 -4.83 -12.67 3.98
C SER A 56 -5.07 -11.47 4.89
N ASN A 57 -4.17 -11.21 5.85
CA ASN A 57 -4.30 -10.13 6.82
C ASN A 57 -3.81 -8.79 6.26
N GLU A 58 -3.47 -8.75 4.97
CA GLU A 58 -3.01 -7.53 4.31
C GLU A 58 -4.09 -6.45 4.26
N ILE A 59 -5.34 -6.85 4.03
CA ILE A 59 -6.49 -5.92 3.97
C ILE A 59 -6.65 -5.13 5.28
N THR A 60 -6.43 -5.77 6.43
CA THR A 60 -6.57 -5.11 7.74
C THR A 60 -5.34 -4.28 8.12
N ALA A 61 -4.15 -4.69 7.66
CA ALA A 61 -2.91 -4.00 7.98
C ALA A 61 -2.64 -2.76 7.11
N ILE A 62 -3.21 -2.67 5.90
CA ILE A 62 -3.10 -1.45 5.06
C ILE A 62 -3.68 -0.22 5.79
N PRO A 63 -4.92 -0.24 6.33
CA PRO A 63 -5.43 0.86 7.15
C PRO A 63 -4.53 1.25 8.32
N GLU A 64 -3.93 0.28 9.00
CA GLU A 64 -3.01 0.54 10.12
C GLU A 64 -1.76 1.28 9.64
N LEU A 65 -1.17 0.83 8.54
CA LEU A 65 0.00 1.47 7.93
C LEU A 65 -0.32 2.89 7.47
N LEU A 66 -1.49 3.11 6.87
CA LEU A 66 -1.93 4.45 6.45
C LEU A 66 -2.05 5.43 7.63
N ASN A 67 -2.44 4.97 8.82
CA ASN A 67 -2.52 5.87 10.00
C ASN A 67 -1.16 6.37 10.47
N MET A 68 -0.08 5.66 10.12
CA MET A 68 1.29 6.01 10.53
C MET A 68 1.99 6.92 9.52
N LEU A 69 1.40 7.13 8.35
CA LEU A 69 2.00 7.87 7.24
C LEU A 69 1.28 9.19 7.01
N ASP A 70 2.04 10.26 6.75
CA ASP A 70 1.45 11.45 6.16
C ASP A 70 1.21 11.19 4.66
N ILE A 71 -0.05 11.01 4.28
CA ILE A 71 -0.44 10.72 2.89
C ILE A 71 -1.16 11.89 2.21
N LYS A 72 -1.28 13.04 2.88
CA LYS A 72 -2.01 14.19 2.33
C LYS A 72 -1.33 14.68 1.05
N GLY A 73 -2.12 14.83 -0.01
CA GLY A 73 -1.66 15.26 -1.33
C GLY A 73 -0.83 14.22 -2.09
N LYS A 74 -0.70 12.99 -1.58
CA LYS A 74 0.08 11.90 -2.18
C LYS A 74 -0.84 10.89 -2.85
N ILE A 75 -0.33 10.14 -3.83
CA ILE A 75 -1.09 9.06 -4.50
C ILE A 75 -0.71 7.74 -3.84
N ILE A 76 -1.71 7.00 -3.37
CA ILE A 76 -1.51 5.65 -2.82
C ILE A 76 -1.86 4.61 -3.88
N THR A 77 -0.94 3.68 -4.13
CA THR A 77 -1.18 2.54 -5.02
C THR A 77 -1.14 1.24 -4.23
N THR A 78 -2.05 0.33 -4.53
CA THR A 78 -2.09 -1.02 -3.93
C THR A 78 -2.32 -2.07 -5.00
N ASP A 79 -2.00 -3.32 -4.66
CA ASP A 79 -2.31 -4.47 -5.50
C ASP A 79 -3.84 -4.74 -5.56
N ALA A 80 -4.22 -5.73 -6.36
CA ALA A 80 -5.63 -6.04 -6.54
C ALA A 80 -6.31 -6.65 -5.29
N MET A 81 -5.55 -7.16 -4.31
CA MET A 81 -6.11 -7.60 -3.03
C MET A 81 -6.45 -6.41 -2.14
N GLY A 82 -5.63 -5.35 -2.18
CA GLY A 82 -5.83 -4.09 -1.46
C GLY A 82 -6.93 -3.19 -2.05
N CYS A 83 -7.54 -3.54 -3.18
CA CYS A 83 -8.63 -2.79 -3.80
C CYS A 83 -9.96 -2.94 -3.03
N GLN A 84 -10.04 -2.31 -1.86
CA GLN A 84 -11.21 -2.29 -0.98
C GLN A 84 -11.78 -0.88 -0.87
N LYS A 85 -13.12 -0.79 -0.80
CA LYS A 85 -13.82 0.51 -0.68
C LYS A 85 -13.41 1.26 0.58
N ASP A 86 -13.35 0.57 1.71
CA ASP A 86 -13.02 1.17 3.00
C ASP A 86 -11.59 1.75 3.01
N ILE A 87 -10.66 1.13 2.28
CA ILE A 87 -9.28 1.62 2.13
C ILE A 87 -9.27 2.89 1.27
N ALA A 88 -9.98 2.89 0.13
CA ALA A 88 -10.12 4.07 -0.73
C ALA A 88 -10.73 5.25 0.03
N GLU A 89 -11.83 5.02 0.77
CA GLU A 89 -12.47 6.04 1.60
C GLU A 89 -11.52 6.61 2.66
N LYS A 90 -10.72 5.75 3.30
CA LYS A 90 -9.76 6.17 4.31
C LYS A 90 -8.68 7.08 3.73
N ILE A 91 -8.15 6.73 2.57
CA ILE A 91 -7.15 7.56 1.86
C ILE A 91 -7.74 8.93 1.53
N GLN A 92 -8.95 8.95 0.98
CA GLN A 92 -9.65 10.19 0.65
C GLN A 92 -9.92 11.05 1.90
N LYS A 93 -10.35 10.44 3.02
CA LYS A 93 -10.58 11.13 4.31
C LYS A 93 -9.30 11.76 4.87
N GLN A 94 -8.13 11.18 4.60
CA GLN A 94 -6.83 11.73 4.99
C GLN A 94 -6.25 12.72 3.96
N GLY A 95 -6.99 13.02 2.89
CA GLY A 95 -6.59 13.98 1.86
C GLY A 95 -5.57 13.43 0.86
N GLY A 96 -5.43 12.10 0.75
CA GLY A 96 -4.67 11.44 -0.29
C GLY A 96 -5.53 11.09 -1.50
N ASP A 97 -4.87 10.82 -2.62
CA ASP A 97 -5.45 10.27 -3.84
C ASP A 97 -5.13 8.76 -3.92
N TYR A 98 -5.88 7.96 -4.70
CA TYR A 98 -5.60 6.53 -4.83
C TYR A 98 -5.73 6.01 -6.26
N LEU A 99 -4.94 4.99 -6.58
CA LEU A 99 -5.01 4.23 -7.83
C LEU A 99 -4.87 2.74 -7.50
N PHE A 100 -5.96 1.99 -7.63
CA PHE A 100 -6.01 0.56 -7.31
C PHE A 100 -6.16 -0.29 -8.56
N ALA A 101 -5.41 -1.39 -8.61
CA ALA A 101 -5.66 -2.44 -9.58
C ALA A 101 -6.94 -3.21 -9.19
N VAL A 102 -7.81 -3.50 -10.14
CA VAL A 102 -9.03 -4.29 -9.88
C VAL A 102 -8.83 -5.71 -10.39
N LYS A 103 -9.16 -6.72 -9.59
CA LYS A 103 -9.11 -8.12 -10.01
C LYS A 103 -10.30 -8.44 -10.91
N GLY A 104 -10.07 -9.25 -11.95
CA GLY A 104 -11.08 -9.53 -12.99
C GLY A 104 -12.37 -10.22 -12.52
N ASN A 105 -12.43 -10.72 -11.28
CA ASN A 105 -13.65 -11.25 -10.67
C ASN A 105 -14.65 -10.17 -10.22
N GLN A 106 -14.31 -8.88 -10.36
CA GLN A 106 -15.22 -7.76 -10.12
C GLN A 106 -16.04 -7.43 -11.38
N GLY A 107 -17.06 -8.24 -11.68
CA GLY A 107 -17.81 -8.17 -12.94
C GLY A 107 -18.57 -6.86 -13.22
N ARG A 108 -18.72 -5.97 -12.24
CA ARG A 108 -19.27 -4.61 -12.46
C ARG A 108 -18.24 -3.59 -12.94
N LEU A 109 -16.96 -3.89 -12.73
CA LEU A 109 -15.82 -3.02 -13.04
C LEU A 109 -14.96 -3.56 -14.19
N ASN A 110 -15.22 -4.79 -14.61
CA ASN A 110 -14.59 -5.44 -15.75
C ASN A 110 -15.68 -5.66 -16.82
N LYS A 111 -15.66 -4.83 -17.87
CA LYS A 111 -16.56 -4.92 -19.03
C LYS A 111 -15.81 -5.50 -20.21
#